data_AF-A0A377ZVE1-F1
#
_entry.id   AF-A0A377ZVE1-F1
#
_cell.length_a   1.000
_cell.length_b   1.000
_cell.length_c   1.000
_cell.angle_alpha   90.00
_cell.angle_beta   90.00
_cell.angle_gamma   90.00
#
_symmetry.space_group_name_H-M   'P 1'
#
loop_
_entity.id
_entity.type
_entity.pdbx_description
1 polymer ?
#
loop_
_entity_poly.entity_id
_entity_poly.type
_entity_poly.pdbx_seq_one_letter_code
_entity_poly.pdbx_strand_id
1 'polypeptide(L)'
;MSHPVSEKSALVVSAHSADFVWRAGGAIALHALQGYQVHVVCLSFGERGESAKLWRKGNMTEEAVKQVRREEAQAAAAILGASVEFFDIGDYPLRADKETLFRLADVYRPYPAPLCPDALPARSL
;
A
#
# COMPACT_ATOMS: atom_id res chain seq x y z
N MET A 1 14.95 15.83 9.77
CA MET A 1 13.89 16.04 10.79
C MET A 1 13.19 14.71 10.97
N SER A 2 13.29 14.10 12.16
CA SER A 2 12.64 12.82 12.46
C SER A 2 11.19 13.07 12.81
N HIS A 3 10.27 12.55 11.99
CA HIS A 3 8.86 12.49 12.37
C HIS A 3 8.73 11.63 13.63
N PRO A 4 7.96 12.06 14.65
CA PRO A 4 7.71 11.23 15.81
C PRO A 4 7.07 9.93 15.34
N VAL A 5 7.66 8.79 15.72
CA VAL A 5 7.08 7.48 15.51
C VAL A 5 5.80 7.45 16.34
N SER A 6 4.65 7.45 15.68
CA SER A 6 3.39 7.11 16.34
C SER A 6 3.53 5.66 16.80
N GLU A 7 3.25 5.38 18.07
CA GLU A 7 3.17 4.01 18.60
C GLU A 7 2.12 3.16 17.87
N LYS A 8 1.23 3.80 17.11
CA LYS A 8 0.15 3.15 16.38
C LYS A 8 0.38 3.26 14.88
N SER A 9 0.47 2.12 14.23
CA SER A 9 0.63 2.02 12.79
C SER A 9 -0.37 1.08 12.16
N ALA A 10 -0.70 1.32 10.89
CA ALA A 10 -1.51 0.41 10.10
C ALA A 10 -0.89 0.24 8.71
N LEU A 11 -0.89 -1.00 8.21
CA LEU A 11 -0.42 -1.34 6.88
C LEU A 11 -1.61 -1.80 6.03
N VAL A 12 -1.75 -1.22 4.84
CA VAL A 12 -2.72 -1.65 3.82
C VAL A 12 -1.96 -2.21 2.64
N VAL A 13 -2.17 -3.49 2.34
CA VAL A 13 -1.61 -4.12 1.15
C VAL A 13 -2.68 -4.15 0.06
N SER A 14 -2.41 -3.47 -1.04
CA SER A 14 -3.32 -3.23 -2.16
C SER A 14 -2.81 -3.98 -3.39
N ALA A 15 -3.64 -4.80 -4.04
CA ALA A 15 -3.23 -5.51 -5.24
C ALA A 15 -2.99 -4.52 -6.39
N HIS A 16 -3.95 -3.62 -6.60
CA HIS A 16 -3.90 -2.54 -7.58
C HIS A 16 -3.91 -1.17 -6.90
N SER A 17 -3.45 -0.13 -7.60
CA SER A 17 -3.30 1.21 -7.02
C SER A 17 -4.64 1.92 -6.73
N ALA A 18 -5.76 1.41 -7.24
CA ALA A 18 -7.09 1.94 -6.96
C ALA A 18 -7.81 1.22 -5.81
N ASP A 19 -7.43 -0.03 -5.50
CA ASP A 19 -8.16 -0.88 -4.55
C ASP A 19 -8.26 -0.27 -3.15
N PHE A 20 -7.15 0.27 -2.61
CA PHE A 20 -7.16 0.86 -1.28
C PHE A 20 -8.10 2.06 -1.18
N VAL A 21 -8.28 2.82 -2.27
CA VAL A 21 -9.18 3.96 -2.31
C VAL A 21 -10.62 3.48 -2.14
N TRP A 22 -11.03 2.49 -2.92
CA TRP A 22 -12.41 1.99 -2.92
C TRP A 22 -12.77 1.15 -1.70
N ARG A 23 -11.81 0.36 -1.20
CA ARG A 23 -12.07 -0.70 -0.22
C ARG A 23 -11.62 -0.35 1.19
N ALA A 24 -10.59 0.49 1.31
CA ALA A 24 -9.97 0.83 2.59
C ALA A 24 -9.97 2.34 2.89
N GLY A 25 -10.41 3.21 1.97
CA GLY A 25 -10.29 4.66 2.12
C GLY A 25 -10.91 5.20 3.41
N GLY A 26 -12.11 4.75 3.76
CA GLY A 26 -12.77 5.14 5.02
C GLY A 26 -12.01 4.68 6.27
N ALA A 27 -11.46 3.46 6.24
CA ALA A 27 -10.66 2.93 7.35
C ALA A 27 -9.33 3.69 7.50
N ILE A 28 -8.66 3.98 6.38
CA ILE A 28 -7.41 4.74 6.35
C ILE A 28 -7.64 6.13 6.96
N ALA A 29 -8.62 6.88 6.45
CA ALA A 29 -8.91 8.23 6.94
C ALA A 29 -9.29 8.24 8.43
N LEU A 30 -10.10 7.28 8.87
CA LEU A 30 -10.48 7.16 10.28
C LEU A 30 -9.28 6.92 11.19
N HIS A 31 -8.39 6.00 10.83
CA HIS A 31 -7.21 5.69 11.64
C HIS A 31 -6.17 6.82 11.58
N ALA A 32 -6.00 7.48 10.43
CA ALA A 32 -5.16 8.67 10.31
C ALA A 32 -5.63 9.79 11.26
N LEU A 33 -6.95 10.03 11.34
CA LEU A 33 -7.53 10.99 12.30
C LEU A 33 -7.32 10.60 13.78
N GLN A 34 -7.18 9.31 14.06
CA GLN A 34 -6.85 8.78 15.40
C GLN A 34 -5.34 8.78 15.69
N GLY A 35 -4.52 9.32 14.79
CA GLY A 35 -3.07 9.43 14.94
C GLY A 35 -2.28 8.18 14.54
N TYR A 36 -2.89 7.23 13.81
CA TYR A 36 -2.14 6.11 13.26
C TYR A 36 -1.25 6.57 12.11
N GLN A 37 -0.03 6.05 12.05
CA GLN A 37 0.77 6.09 10.84
C GLN A 37 0.29 5.01 9.87
N VAL A 38 -0.54 5.42 8.91
CA VAL A 38 -1.05 4.51 7.89
C VAL A 38 -0.12 4.50 6.67
N HIS A 39 0.30 3.30 6.28
CA HIS A 39 1.12 3.07 5.09
C HIS A 39 0.43 2.12 4.13
N VAL A 40 0.46 2.45 2.84
CA VAL A 40 -0.16 1.67 1.78
C VAL A 40 0.92 1.11 0.86
N VAL A 41 0.90 -0.19 0.63
CA VAL A 41 1.75 -0.86 -0.36
C VAL A 41 0.90 -1.28 -1.53
N CYS A 42 1.12 -0.67 -2.70
CA CYS A 42 0.49 -1.11 -3.94
C CYS A 42 1.40 -2.12 -4.65
N LEU A 43 0.95 -3.35 -4.81
CA LEU A 43 1.72 -4.40 -5.47
C LEU A 43 1.88 -4.11 -6.97
N SER A 44 0.81 -3.67 -7.62
CA SER A 44 0.79 -3.26 -9.03
C SER A 44 -0.02 -1.98 -9.24
N PHE A 45 0.01 -1.42 -10.45
CA PHE A 45 -0.74 -0.21 -10.80
C PHE A 45 -2.14 -0.49 -11.39
N GLY A 46 -2.51 -1.76 -11.60
CA GLY A 46 -3.72 -2.09 -12.35
C GLY A 46 -3.61 -1.65 -13.81
N GLU A 47 -2.38 -1.63 -14.33
CA GLU A 47 -2.03 -1.03 -15.61
C GLU A 47 -2.64 -1.78 -16.80
N ARG A 48 -3.02 -3.06 -16.65
CA ARG A 48 -3.63 -3.87 -17.71
C ARG A 48 -5.12 -4.10 -17.48
N GLY A 49 -5.52 -4.48 -16.26
CA GLY A 49 -6.90 -4.89 -15.97
C GLY A 49 -7.84 -3.76 -15.59
N GLU A 50 -7.34 -2.73 -14.89
CA GLU A 50 -8.21 -1.69 -14.30
C GLU A 50 -8.12 -0.33 -15.01
N SER A 51 -7.34 -0.25 -16.09
CA SER A 51 -7.05 1.00 -16.80
C SER A 51 -7.69 1.10 -18.19
N ALA A 52 -8.81 0.39 -18.43
CA ALA A 52 -9.47 0.29 -19.74
C ALA A 52 -9.79 1.65 -20.40
N LYS A 53 -10.14 2.69 -19.61
CA LYS A 53 -10.40 4.03 -20.14
C LYS A 53 -9.14 4.72 -20.68
N LEU A 54 -7.96 4.48 -20.07
CA LEU A 54 -6.69 5.06 -20.53
C LEU A 54 -6.24 4.39 -21.83
N TRP A 55 -6.38 3.07 -21.93
CA TRP A 55 -6.07 2.32 -23.15
C TRP A 55 -6.89 2.75 -24.37
N ARG A 56 -8.13 3.22 -24.16
CA ARG A 56 -9.00 3.72 -25.25
C ARG A 56 -8.55 5.06 -25.85
N LYS A 57 -7.66 5.81 -25.20
CA LYS A 57 -7.22 7.13 -25.68
C LYS A 57 -6.29 7.05 -26.91
N GLY A 58 -5.83 5.85 -27.30
CA GLY A 58 -4.89 5.64 -28.39
C GLY A 58 -3.47 6.07 -28.02
N ASN A 59 -2.45 5.44 -28.61
CA ASN A 59 -1.03 5.72 -28.37
C ASN A 59 -0.59 5.66 -26.89
N MET A 60 -1.23 4.79 -26.10
CA MET A 60 -0.93 4.62 -24.68
C MET A 60 0.14 3.53 -24.49
N THR A 61 1.13 3.79 -23.64
CA THR A 61 2.11 2.80 -23.20
C THR A 61 1.80 2.37 -21.77
N GLU A 62 2.27 1.19 -21.37
CA GLU A 62 2.12 0.70 -20.00
C GLU A 62 2.75 1.69 -19.00
N GLU A 63 3.94 2.22 -19.30
CA GLU A 63 4.61 3.24 -18.48
C GLU A 63 3.76 4.51 -18.32
N ALA A 64 3.10 4.98 -19.38
CA ALA A 64 2.21 6.13 -19.29
C ALA A 64 1.00 5.84 -18.39
N VAL A 65 0.45 4.62 -18.45
CA VAL A 65 -0.63 4.19 -17.55
C VAL A 65 -0.15 4.15 -16.10
N LYS A 66 1.01 3.54 -15.84
CA LYS A 66 1.61 3.46 -14.50
C LYS A 66 1.86 4.85 -13.92
N GLN A 67 2.36 5.80 -14.73
CA GLN A 67 2.59 7.17 -14.29
C GLN A 67 1.28 7.85 -13.84
N VAL A 68 0.23 7.76 -14.65
CA VAL A 68 -1.08 8.32 -14.30
C VAL A 68 -1.64 7.67 -13.03
N ARG A 69 -1.55 6.33 -12.94
CA ARG A 69 -2.03 5.56 -11.78
C ARG A 69 -1.24 5.85 -10.50
N ARG A 70 0.06 6.10 -10.63
CA ARG A 70 0.93 6.52 -9.53
C ARG A 70 0.51 7.89 -8.99
N GLU A 71 0.33 8.86 -9.88
CA GLU A 71 -0.07 10.23 -9.50
C GLU A 71 -1.42 10.24 -8.78
N GLU A 72 -2.40 9.48 -9.30
CA GLU A 72 -3.71 9.36 -8.66
C GLU A 72 -3.63 8.69 -7.29
N ALA A 73 -2.88 7.60 -7.16
CA ALA A 73 -2.71 6.91 -5.89
C ALA A 73 -1.98 7.76 -4.85
N GLN A 74 -0.95 8.52 -5.26
CA GLN A 74 -0.26 9.47 -4.40
C GLN A 74 -1.17 10.60 -3.94
N ALA A 75 -1.96 11.17 -4.85
CA ALA A 75 -2.95 12.20 -4.50
C ALA A 75 -4.01 11.65 -3.53
N ALA A 76 -4.52 10.44 -3.78
CA ALA A 76 -5.49 9.80 -2.89
C ALA A 76 -4.90 9.52 -1.51
N ALA A 77 -3.69 8.97 -1.42
CA ALA A 77 -3.01 8.72 -0.16
C ALA A 77 -2.79 10.01 0.63
N ALA A 78 -2.37 11.09 -0.03
CA ALA A 78 -2.20 12.40 0.59
C ALA A 78 -3.50 12.95 1.17
N ILE A 79 -4.63 12.82 0.44
CA ILE A 79 -5.97 13.22 0.92
C ILE A 79 -6.37 12.40 2.15
N LEU A 80 -6.08 11.09 2.15
CA LEU A 80 -6.45 10.18 3.22
C LEU A 80 -5.53 10.24 4.44
N GLY A 81 -4.44 11.02 4.38
CA GLY A 81 -3.46 11.12 5.46
C GLY A 81 -2.55 9.90 5.58
N ALA A 82 -2.31 9.18 4.50
CA ALA A 82 -1.46 8.00 4.44
C ALA A 82 -0.22 8.21 3.56
N SER A 83 0.81 7.42 3.82
CA SER A 83 1.94 7.25 2.90
C SER A 83 1.68 6.08 1.95
N VAL A 84 2.26 6.11 0.75
CA VAL A 84 2.11 5.04 -0.24
C VAL A 84 3.43 4.72 -0.92
N GLU A 85 3.69 3.44 -1.14
CA GLU A 85 4.77 2.95 -1.99
C GLU A 85 4.26 1.92 -3.01
N PHE A 86 5.08 1.66 -4.02
CA PHE A 86 4.71 0.82 -5.17
C PHE A 86 5.77 -0.26 -5.39
N PHE A 87 5.33 -1.52 -5.49
CA PHE A 87 6.25 -2.62 -5.78
C PHE A 87 6.46 -2.83 -7.28
N ASP A 88 5.44 -2.52 -8.09
CA ASP A 88 5.47 -2.64 -9.55
C ASP A 88 5.82 -4.06 -10.05
N ILE A 89 5.19 -5.08 -9.45
CA ILE A 89 5.43 -6.50 -9.81
C ILE A 89 4.55 -6.98 -10.99
N GLY A 90 3.91 -6.04 -11.69
CA GLY A 90 3.05 -6.30 -12.83
C GLY A 90 1.63 -6.73 -12.49
N ASP A 91 0.73 -6.43 -13.43
CA ASP A 91 -0.69 -6.74 -13.39
C ASP A 91 -1.09 -7.74 -14.50
N TYR A 92 -2.11 -8.59 -14.26
CA TYR A 92 -2.64 -9.61 -15.19
C TYR A 92 -1.56 -10.36 -16.04
N PRO A 93 -0.77 -11.30 -15.48
CA PRO A 93 -0.89 -11.82 -14.13
C PRO A 93 0.07 -11.18 -13.13
N LEU A 94 -0.46 -10.85 -11.95
CA LEU A 94 0.37 -10.56 -10.77
C LEU A 94 1.06 -11.85 -10.31
N ARG A 95 2.39 -11.78 -10.16
CA ARG A 95 3.24 -12.89 -9.71
C ARG A 95 4.18 -12.41 -8.62
N ALA A 96 4.02 -12.96 -7.42
CA ALA A 96 4.92 -12.73 -6.31
C ALA A 96 5.89 -13.90 -6.18
N ASP A 97 7.18 -13.60 -6.08
CA ASP A 97 8.23 -14.56 -5.79
C ASP A 97 8.72 -14.40 -4.33
N LYS A 98 9.78 -15.12 -3.98
CA LYS A 98 10.37 -15.04 -2.63
C LYS A 98 10.93 -13.65 -2.33
N GLU A 99 11.48 -12.97 -3.32
CA GLU A 99 12.02 -11.61 -3.16
C GLU A 99 10.90 -10.61 -2.81
N THR A 100 9.78 -10.70 -3.53
CA THR A 100 8.58 -9.91 -3.26
C THR A 100 8.07 -10.12 -1.83
N LEU A 101 8.08 -11.38 -1.37
CA LEU A 101 7.69 -11.72 0.00
C LEU A 101 8.65 -11.11 1.04
N PHE A 102 9.97 -11.20 0.82
CA PHE A 102 10.95 -10.61 1.73
C PHE A 102 10.84 -9.08 1.76
N ARG A 103 10.66 -8.44 0.59
CA ARG A 103 10.43 -6.99 0.52
C ARG A 103 9.19 -6.59 1.32
N LEU A 104 8.09 -7.32 1.21
CA LEU A 104 6.89 -7.03 2.00
C LEU A 104 7.11 -7.29 3.51
N ALA A 105 7.88 -8.32 3.87
CA ALA A 105 8.23 -8.58 5.27
C ALA A 105 9.11 -7.45 5.86
N ASP A 106 10.01 -6.88 5.06
CA ASP A 106 10.84 -5.74 5.45
C ASP A 106 10.01 -4.46 5.61
N VAL A 107 8.93 -4.30 4.84
CA VAL A 107 7.95 -3.21 5.04
C VAL A 107 7.12 -3.42 6.29
N TYR A 108 6.82 -4.67 6.65
CA TYR A 108 6.07 -4.98 7.86
C TYR A 108 6.88 -4.75 9.14
N ARG A 109 8.18 -5.07 9.14
CA ARG A 109 9.05 -5.09 10.33
C ARG A 109 9.11 -3.78 11.14
N PRO A 110 9.10 -2.56 10.54
CA PRO A 110 9.09 -1.30 11.28
C PRO A 110 7.77 -1.01 11.99
N TYR A 111 6.68 -1.67 11.58
CA TYR A 111 5.37 -1.47 12.16
C TYR A 111 5.17 -2.45 13.32
N PRO A 112 4.94 -1.99 14.56
CA PRO A 112 4.60 -2.88 15.65
C PRO A 112 3.36 -3.68 15.26
N ALA A 113 3.48 -5.01 15.23
CA ALA A 113 2.34 -5.88 15.05
C ALA A 113 1.27 -5.48 16.08
N PRO A 114 -0.03 -5.46 15.72
CA PRO A 114 -1.06 -5.38 16.74
C PRO A 114 -0.79 -6.55 17.69
N LEU A 115 -0.47 -6.21 18.95
CA LEU A 115 -0.25 -7.14 20.05
C LEU A 115 -1.11 -8.40 19.82
N CYS A 116 -0.48 -9.52 19.48
CA CYS A 116 -1.11 -10.82 19.59
C CYS A 116 -1.41 -10.99 21.10
N PRO A 117 -2.68 -10.97 21.55
CA PRO A 117 -2.98 -11.00 22.97
C PRO A 117 -2.55 -12.30 23.67
N ASP A 118 -2.16 -13.31 22.90
CA ASP A 118 -1.84 -14.67 23.38
C ASP A 118 -0.34 -14.99 23.39
N ALA A 119 0.54 -14.06 23.02
CA ALA A 119 1.98 -14.24 23.23
C ALA A 119 2.30 -14.00 24.71
N LEU A 120 2.11 -15.03 25.54
CA LEU A 120 2.67 -15.10 26.90
C LEU A 120 4.14 -14.65 26.85
N PRO A 121 4.58 -13.74 27.74
CA PRO A 121 5.96 -13.30 27.75
C PRO A 121 6.85 -14.54 27.97
N ALA A 122 7.74 -14.79 27.01
CA ALA A 122 8.80 -15.77 27.15
C ALA A 122 9.59 -15.39 28.40
N ARG A 123 9.38 -16.14 29.48
CA ARG A 123 10.21 -16.05 30.68
C ARG A 123 11.62 -16.43 30.27
N SER A 124 12.56 -15.54 30.55
CA SER A 124 13.99 -15.78 30.54
C SER A 124 14.32 -17.05 31.33
N LEU A 125 14.89 -18.03 30.63
CA LEU A 125 15.75 -19.06 31.22
C LEU A 125 17.21 -18.61 31.13
#